data_AF-A0A2P4QHG6-F1
#
_entry.id   AF-A0A2P4QHG6-F1
#
_cell.length_a   1.000
_cell.length_b   1.000
_cell.length_c   1.000
_cell.angle_alpha   90.00
_cell.angle_beta   90.00
_cell.angle_gamma   90.00
#
_symmetry.space_group_name_H-M   'P 1'
#
loop_
_entity.id
_entity.type
_entity.pdbx_description
1 polymer ?
#
loop_
_entity_poly.entity_id
_entity_poly.type
_entity_poly.pdbx_seq_one_letter_code
_entity_poly.pdbx_strand_id
1 'polypeptide(L)'
;MACSKILLGDLPELTYDIIQYFRDDIPTLRSCILVNRFWCQTAIPLLWKDPFSMKNPKNFHFIEIYLHNINEKDKTQLNRCGINNNVFPSKTLFNYSNFIKCINTRNMCSIIVNWIKIN
;
A
#
# COMPACT_ATOMS: atom_id res chain seq x y z
N MET A 1 -6.34 -38.63 -1.85
CA MET A 1 -6.69 -37.25 -1.45
C MET A 1 -6.63 -36.37 -2.68
N ALA A 2 -7.76 -36.18 -3.34
CA ALA A 2 -7.87 -35.21 -4.43
C ALA A 2 -8.04 -33.83 -3.80
N CYS A 3 -6.92 -33.18 -3.47
CA CYS A 3 -6.91 -31.82 -2.96
C CYS A 3 -7.41 -30.86 -4.04
N SER A 4 -8.70 -30.54 -3.98
CA SER A 4 -9.27 -29.20 -4.21
C SER A 4 -8.50 -28.28 -5.18
N LYS A 5 -8.27 -28.75 -6.41
CA LYS A 5 -8.06 -27.90 -7.60
C LYS A 5 -9.39 -27.35 -8.14
N ILE A 6 -10.45 -27.44 -7.35
CA ILE A 6 -11.77 -26.90 -7.66
C ILE A 6 -11.68 -25.37 -7.49
N LEU A 7 -11.46 -24.70 -8.62
CA LEU A 7 -12.28 -23.56 -9.03
C LEU A 7 -12.42 -22.38 -8.05
N LEU A 8 -11.41 -22.01 -7.27
CA LEU A 8 -11.49 -20.70 -6.60
C LEU A 8 -11.42 -19.52 -7.60
N GLY A 9 -11.09 -19.80 -8.86
CA GLY A 9 -11.22 -18.85 -9.97
C GLY A 9 -12.65 -18.65 -10.48
N ASP A 10 -13.61 -19.51 -10.11
CA ASP A 10 -14.93 -19.56 -10.75
C ASP A 10 -16.03 -18.92 -9.91
N LEU A 11 -15.69 -18.41 -8.71
CA LEU A 11 -16.61 -17.66 -7.86
C LEU A 11 -15.93 -16.40 -7.29
N PRO A 12 -15.73 -15.36 -8.12
CA PRO A 12 -15.06 -14.12 -7.71
C PRO A 12 -15.80 -13.39 -6.58
N GLU A 13 -17.13 -13.52 -6.52
CA GLU A 13 -18.00 -12.92 -5.48
C GLU A 13 -17.67 -13.47 -4.09
N LEU A 14 -17.62 -14.80 -3.94
CA LEU A 14 -17.28 -15.43 -2.66
C LEU A 14 -15.85 -15.06 -2.21
N THR A 15 -14.92 -15.03 -3.16
CA THR A 15 -13.53 -14.63 -2.87
C THR A 15 -13.45 -13.18 -2.42
N TYR A 16 -14.23 -12.29 -3.03
CA TYR A 16 -14.33 -10.89 -2.62
C TYR A 16 -14.86 -10.77 -1.19
N ASP A 17 -15.93 -11.48 -0.85
CA ASP A 17 -16.52 -11.46 0.50
C ASP A 17 -15.54 -11.97 1.56
N ILE A 18 -14.81 -13.05 1.26
CA ILE A 18 -13.76 -13.57 2.14
C ILE A 18 -12.67 -12.50 2.38
N ILE A 19 -12.18 -11.85 1.32
CA ILE A 19 -11.14 -10.81 1.46
C ILE A 19 -11.68 -9.60 2.24
N GLN A 20 -12.95 -9.22 2.03
CA GLN A 20 -13.59 -8.14 2.78
C GLN A 20 -13.74 -8.44 4.27
N TYR A 21 -13.95 -9.70 4.63
CA TYR A 21 -13.96 -10.12 6.03
C TYR A 21 -12.64 -9.79 6.75
N PHE A 22 -11.51 -9.85 6.02
CA PHE A 22 -10.18 -9.54 6.55
C PHE A 22 -9.79 -8.05 6.48
N ARG A 23 -10.72 -7.14 6.15
CA ARG A 23 -10.40 -5.71 5.91
C ARG A 23 -9.58 -5.01 7.00
N ASP A 24 -9.71 -5.44 8.26
CA ASP A 24 -9.03 -4.85 9.42
C ASP A 24 -7.84 -5.70 9.90
N ASP A 25 -7.62 -6.88 9.30
CA ASP A 25 -6.51 -7.80 9.58
C ASP A 25 -5.38 -7.62 8.54
N ILE A 26 -4.56 -6.60 8.78
CA ILE A 26 -3.43 -6.23 7.90
C ILE A 26 -2.45 -7.39 7.65
N PRO A 27 -2.02 -8.18 8.66
CA PRO A 27 -1.21 -9.37 8.42
C PRO A 27 -1.84 -10.35 7.43
N THR A 28 -3.11 -10.68 7.59
CA THR A 28 -3.80 -11.62 6.70
C THR A 28 -3.95 -11.04 5.28
N LEU A 29 -4.32 -9.77 5.15
CA LEU A 29 -4.38 -9.11 3.84
C LEU A 29 -3.02 -9.10 3.13
N ARG A 30 -1.90 -8.95 3.85
CA ARG A 30 -0.54 -9.07 3.28
C ARG A 30 -0.24 -10.48 2.77
N SER A 31 -0.79 -11.52 3.38
CA SER A 31 -0.72 -12.87 2.84
C SER A 31 -1.60 -13.02 1.60
N CYS A 32 -2.82 -12.45 1.60
CA CYS A 32 -3.75 -12.50 0.47
C CYS A 32 -3.13 -11.96 -0.83
N ILE A 33 -2.37 -10.86 -0.77
CA ILE A 33 -1.78 -10.27 -1.99
C ILE A 33 -0.77 -11.17 -2.70
N LEU A 34 -0.25 -12.20 -2.03
CA LEU A 34 0.74 -13.13 -2.56
C LEU A 34 0.11 -14.41 -3.15
N VAL A 35 -1.20 -14.60 -3.00
CA VAL A 35 -1.89 -15.84 -3.42
C VAL A 35 -1.99 -15.95 -4.94
N ASN A 36 -2.64 -14.96 -5.58
CA ASN A 36 -2.78 -14.88 -7.04
C ASN A 36 -3.15 -13.44 -7.46
N ARG A 37 -3.23 -13.20 -8.77
CA ARG A 37 -3.54 -11.86 -9.32
C ARG A 37 -4.89 -11.31 -8.84
N PHE A 38 -5.92 -12.14 -8.74
CA PHE A 38 -7.25 -11.70 -8.32
C PHE A 38 -7.26 -11.30 -6.85
N TRP A 39 -6.72 -12.13 -5.97
CA TRP A 39 -6.59 -11.82 -4.54
C TRP A 39 -5.74 -10.57 -4.30
N CYS A 40 -4.65 -10.42 -5.06
CA CYS A 40 -3.82 -9.21 -5.05
C CYS A 40 -4.63 -7.96 -5.41
N GLN A 41 -5.37 -7.97 -6.51
CA GLN A 41 -6.16 -6.84 -6.96
C GLN A 41 -7.26 -6.45 -5.96
N THR A 42 -7.85 -7.42 -5.25
CA THR A 42 -8.92 -7.18 -4.27
C THR A 42 -8.38 -6.72 -2.91
N ALA A 43 -7.27 -7.29 -2.44
CA ALA A 43 -6.71 -7.00 -1.12
C ALA A 43 -5.90 -5.68 -1.08
N ILE A 44 -5.28 -5.27 -2.20
CA ILE A 44 -4.49 -4.03 -2.27
C ILE A 44 -5.30 -2.78 -1.88
N PRO A 45 -6.52 -2.53 -2.41
CA PRO A 45 -7.33 -1.39 -1.98
C PRO A 45 -7.68 -1.39 -0.49
N LEU A 46 -7.78 -2.56 0.15
CA LEU A 46 -8.04 -2.68 1.58
C LEU A 46 -6.79 -2.34 2.40
N LEU A 47 -5.63 -2.90 2.02
CA LEU A 47 -4.34 -2.61 2.66
C LEU A 47 -3.97 -1.13 2.61
N TRP A 48 -4.26 -0.48 1.48
CA TRP A 48 -3.87 0.90 1.21
C TRP A 48 -4.96 1.92 1.58
N LYS A 49 -6.03 1.48 2.26
CA LYS A 49 -7.14 2.32 2.72
C LYS A 49 -6.70 3.37 3.75
N ASP A 50 -5.84 2.97 4.69
CA ASP A 50 -5.29 3.83 5.75
C ASP A 50 -3.81 3.46 6.03
N PRO A 51 -2.88 3.87 5.17
CA PRO A 51 -1.46 3.53 5.29
C PRO A 51 -0.79 4.15 6.53
N PHE A 52 -1.33 5.26 7.05
CA PHE A 52 -0.75 6.02 8.15
C PHE A 52 -1.29 5.58 9.53
N SER A 53 -2.22 4.61 9.57
CA SER A 53 -2.69 4.00 10.82
C SER A 53 -1.67 3.07 11.48
N MET A 54 -0.65 2.61 10.73
CA MET A 54 0.31 1.65 11.23
C MET A 54 1.17 2.25 12.34
N LYS A 55 1.04 1.71 13.56
CA LYS A 55 1.90 2.09 14.69
C LYS A 55 3.31 1.58 14.43
N ASN A 56 4.28 2.49 14.35
CA ASN A 56 5.71 2.21 14.19
C ASN A 56 6.04 1.33 12.96
N PRO A 57 5.90 1.85 11.74
CA PRO A 57 6.27 1.12 10.54
C PRO A 57 7.76 0.75 10.57
N LYS A 58 8.09 -0.51 10.28
CA LYS A 58 9.48 -0.98 10.18
C LYS A 58 10.23 -0.40 8.97
N ASN A 59 9.48 0.02 7.94
CA ASN A 59 9.98 0.60 6.71
C ASN A 59 8.98 1.67 6.23
N PHE A 60 9.50 2.74 5.64
CA PHE A 60 8.76 3.88 5.11
C PHE A 60 8.64 3.88 3.57
N HIS A 61 8.98 2.78 2.88
CA HIS A 61 8.91 2.65 1.42
C HIS A 61 7.54 3.04 0.82
N PHE A 62 6.46 2.91 1.59
CA PHE A 62 5.13 3.38 1.14
C PHE A 62 5.06 4.90 0.94
N ILE A 63 5.84 5.69 1.68
CA ILE A 63 5.95 7.15 1.47
C ILE A 63 6.58 7.42 0.11
N GLU A 64 7.63 6.68 -0.24
CA GLU A 64 8.35 6.80 -1.51
C GLU A 64 7.42 6.49 -2.70
N ILE A 65 6.57 5.46 -2.53
CA ILE A 65 5.50 5.12 -3.49
C ILE A 65 4.51 6.28 -3.67
N TYR A 66 4.14 6.99 -2.60
CA TYR A 66 3.27 8.17 -2.71
C TYR A 66 3.96 9.36 -3.36
N LEU A 67 5.22 9.61 -2.99
CA LEU A 67 6.01 10.69 -3.55
C LEU A 67 6.31 10.47 -5.04
N HIS A 68 6.33 9.24 -5.53
CA HIS A 68 6.44 8.95 -6.96
C HIS A 68 5.36 9.65 -7.80
N ASN A 69 4.13 9.73 -7.27
CA ASN A 69 2.96 10.24 -7.99
C ASN A 69 2.79 11.76 -7.91
N ILE A 70 3.66 12.48 -7.21
CA ILE A 70 3.62 13.95 -7.19
C ILE A 70 4.17 14.52 -8.50
N ASN A 71 3.85 15.78 -8.79
CA ASN A 71 4.27 16.42 -10.02
C ASN A 71 5.79 16.72 -10.03
N GLU A 72 6.38 16.86 -11.21
CA GLU A 72 7.83 17.06 -11.36
C GLU A 72 8.33 18.35 -10.67
N LYS A 73 7.48 19.38 -10.58
CA LYS A 73 7.80 20.61 -9.86
C LYS A 73 8.02 20.34 -8.37
N ASP A 74 7.09 19.62 -7.74
CA ASP A 74 7.18 19.24 -6.33
C ASP A 74 8.39 18.31 -6.09
N LYS A 75 8.69 17.38 -7.00
CA LYS A 75 9.91 16.55 -6.93
C LYS A 75 11.18 17.40 -6.95
N THR A 76 11.27 18.39 -7.84
CA THR A 76 12.45 19.28 -7.87
C THR A 76 12.59 20.11 -6.59
N GLN A 77 11.47 20.48 -5.96
CA GLN A 77 11.49 21.18 -4.68
C GLN A 77 11.95 20.26 -3.54
N LEU A 78 11.49 19.00 -3.51
CA LEU A 78 11.95 18.02 -2.52
C LEU A 78 13.45 17.73 -2.66
N ASN A 79 13.97 17.66 -3.89
CA ASN A 79 15.40 17.50 -4.15
C ASN A 79 16.23 18.67 -3.57
N ARG A 80 15.74 19.91 -3.71
CA ARG A 80 16.38 21.08 -3.05
C ARG A 80 16.36 20.99 -1.52
N CYS A 81 15.41 20.28 -0.94
CA CYS A 81 15.35 20.00 0.49
C CYS A 81 16.18 18.78 0.92
N GLY A 82 16.98 18.20 0.02
CA GLY A 82 17.87 17.07 0.31
C GLY A 82 17.26 15.68 0.05
N ILE A 83 16.01 15.60 -0.41
CA ILE A 83 15.35 14.32 -0.72
C ILE A 83 15.68 13.94 -2.17
N ASN A 84 16.62 13.00 -2.35
CA ASN A 84 17.07 12.59 -3.68
C ASN A 84 15.96 11.87 -4.48
N ASN A 85 15.85 12.21 -5.76
CA ASN A 85 14.94 11.55 -6.70
C ASN A 85 15.20 10.04 -6.88
N ASN A 86 16.41 9.56 -6.56
CA ASN A 86 16.75 8.13 -6.58
C ASN A 86 15.96 7.30 -5.55
N VAL A 87 15.31 7.94 -4.59
CA VAL A 87 14.46 7.30 -3.58
C VAL A 87 13.12 6.87 -4.19
N PHE A 88 12.69 7.47 -5.31
CA PHE A 88 11.39 7.17 -5.90
C PHE A 88 11.45 5.88 -6.73
N PRO A 89 10.46 4.98 -6.59
CA PRO A 89 10.36 3.80 -7.44
C PRO A 89 10.21 4.22 -8.91
N SER A 90 10.82 3.50 -9.85
CA SER A 90 10.74 3.83 -11.29
C SER A 90 9.37 3.56 -11.91
N LYS A 91 8.59 2.66 -11.30
CA LYS A 91 7.23 2.32 -11.72
C LYS A 91 6.47 1.68 -10.56
N THR A 92 5.20 2.06 -10.39
CA THR A 92 4.27 1.39 -9.47
C THR A 92 3.32 0.48 -10.25
N LEU A 93 2.95 -0.65 -9.65
CA LEU A 93 1.97 -1.59 -10.25
C LEU A 93 0.53 -1.06 -10.20
N PHE A 94 0.23 -0.26 -9.17
CA PHE A 94 -1.08 0.33 -8.95
C PHE A 94 -0.96 1.83 -8.69
N ASN A 95 -2.06 2.56 -8.90
CA ASN A 95 -2.19 3.92 -8.41
C ASN A 95 -2.61 3.89 -6.93
N TYR A 96 -1.63 3.65 -6.06
CA TYR A 96 -1.85 3.52 -4.61
C TYR A 96 -2.48 4.76 -3.98
N SER A 97 -2.24 5.95 -4.54
CA SER A 97 -2.85 7.21 -4.09
C SER A 97 -4.38 7.18 -4.16
N ASN A 98 -4.95 6.51 -5.17
CA ASN A 98 -6.40 6.40 -5.34
C ASN A 98 -7.07 5.49 -4.31
N PHE A 99 -6.32 4.67 -3.57
CA PHE A 99 -6.88 3.73 -2.60
C PHE A 99 -7.00 4.32 -1.20
N ILE A 100 -6.38 5.47 -0.92
CA ILE A 100 -6.48 6.12 0.37
C ILE A 100 -7.93 6.56 0.61
N LYS A 101 -8.53 6.08 1.70
CA LYS A 101 -9.86 6.53 2.15
C LYS A 101 -9.82 7.28 3.47
N CYS A 102 -8.76 7.12 4.25
CA CYS A 102 -8.60 7.75 5.55
C CYS A 102 -7.19 8.35 5.65
N ILE A 103 -7.11 9.61 6.10
CA ILE A 103 -5.85 10.30 6.36
C ILE A 103 -5.94 10.93 7.74
N ASN A 104 -5.26 10.35 8.71
CA ASN A 104 -5.03 10.99 9.99
C ASN A 104 -3.79 11.90 9.87
N THR A 105 -4.01 13.22 9.81
CA THR A 105 -2.95 14.21 9.62
C THR A 105 -1.89 14.17 10.71
N ARG A 106 -2.29 13.92 11.97
CA ARG A 106 -1.34 13.79 13.09
C ARG A 106 -0.40 12.60 12.90
N ASN A 107 -0.95 11.43 12.56
CA ASN A 107 -0.16 10.22 12.31
C ASN A 107 0.73 10.40 11.07
N MET A 108 0.18 10.96 10.00
CA MET A 108 0.91 11.26 8.78
C MET A 108 2.13 12.15 9.06
N CYS A 109 1.93 13.28 9.75
CA CYS A 109 3.04 14.17 10.13
C CYS A 109 4.09 13.45 10.98
N SER A 110 3.67 12.64 11.97
CA SER A 110 4.60 11.88 12.80
C SER A 110 5.42 10.87 11.97
N ILE A 111 4.78 10.18 11.03
CA ILE A 111 5.41 9.20 10.15
C ILE A 111 6.41 9.88 9.21
N ILE A 112 6.05 11.02 8.62
CA ILE A 112 6.93 11.79 7.73
C ILE A 112 8.14 12.31 8.49
N VAL A 113 7.95 12.85 9.69
CA VAL A 113 9.06 13.32 10.53
C VAL A 113 10.01 12.18 10.87
N ASN A 114 9.49 10.98 11.16
CA ASN A 114 10.33 9.81 11.42
C ASN A 114 11.08 9.35 10.16
N TRP A 115 10.44 9.40 9.00
CA TRP A 115 11.07 9.07 7.72
C TRP A 115 12.22 10.02 7.38
N ILE A 116 12.02 11.34 7.54
CA ILE A 116 13.07 12.36 7.32
C ILE A 116 14.25 12.19 8.29
N LYS A 117 14.04 11.64 9.48
CA LYS A 117 15.16 11.40 10.43
C LYS A 117 16.03 10.20 10.06
N ILE A 118 15.51 9.27 9.26
CA ILE A 118 16.19 8.02 8.90
C ILE A 118 16.93 8.17 7.56
N ASN A 119 16.45 9.06 6.69
CA ASN A 119 17.03 9.39 5.38
C ASN A 119 17.86 10.66 5.45
#